data_AF-N6U8S8-F1
#
_entry.id   AF-N6U8S8-F1
#
_cell.length_a   1.000
_cell.length_b   1.000
_cell.length_c   1.000
_cell.angle_alpha   90.00
_cell.angle_beta   90.00
_cell.angle_gamma   90.00
#
_symmetry.space_group_name_H-M   'P 1'
#
loop_
_entity.id
_entity.type
_entity.pdbx_description
1 polymer ?
#
loop_
_entity_poly.entity_id
_entity_poly.type
_entity_poly.pdbx_seq_one_letter_code
_entity_poly.pdbx_strand_id
1 'polypeptide(L)'
;MLLTSIGLFTEVTIKFLVSDHSYLPNDRHFAQIERRRRIKKCIVPEDIKQLIRETRSVQAYKVVKMEPRQFLNLQAADSLISAAKLAISTLSQIRVTKDNPGCEKQLVDVEQDVKIIQQELLEVQKEREHLEHHRKMLALSPPCHPSPCPSPYPSCKPYPPCGHPPCPTLPCCPSEASGEDQPFKEMKEKYARLQEDFKAKLTEVAGLRADNEKLKELADKAEENRAKLDMKGIGSREQLIDLQQQLKVHKELYRQAQDELEELRALVEDIQGQLNDYQAIQTIEEQRRQIEIMRMENNRISEQVNLEIVRVKNQFQEKLQELAPLPDILKATQVKAELYAILEISIDGEVTEGLEAVIQIYSNSQAALNAVLSVKMDSRLIRDSWEG
;
A
#
# COMPACT_ATOMS: atom_id res chain seq x y z
N MET A 1 8.19 12.07 -27.14
CA MET A 1 9.23 13.09 -27.44
C MET A 1 9.62 13.12 -28.91
N LEU A 2 10.37 12.14 -29.43
CA LEU A 2 10.70 12.09 -30.86
C LEU A 2 9.47 12.03 -31.76
N LEU A 3 8.50 11.18 -31.39
CA LEU A 3 7.28 10.95 -32.17
C LEU A 3 6.38 12.20 -32.31
N THR A 4 6.34 13.03 -31.28
CA THR A 4 5.65 14.32 -31.29
C THR A 4 6.45 15.38 -32.05
N SER A 5 7.78 15.41 -31.91
CA SER A 5 8.64 16.38 -32.59
C SER A 5 8.79 16.16 -34.10
N ILE A 6 8.69 14.91 -34.56
CA ILE A 6 8.62 14.59 -36.00
C ILE A 6 7.20 14.67 -36.58
N GLY A 7 6.22 15.10 -35.78
CA GLY A 7 4.84 15.35 -36.21
C GLY A 7 3.99 14.10 -36.45
N LEU A 8 4.44 12.91 -36.05
CA LEU A 8 3.66 11.68 -36.19
C LEU A 8 2.50 11.59 -35.19
N PHE A 9 2.63 12.24 -34.04
CA PHE A 9 1.60 12.26 -33.00
C PHE A 9 1.46 13.67 -32.42
N THR A 10 0.25 14.06 -32.06
CA THR A 10 -0.04 15.35 -31.40
C THR A 10 0.22 15.28 -29.89
N GLU A 11 0.04 14.10 -29.32
CA GLU A 11 0.21 13.81 -27.90
C GLU A 11 0.76 12.39 -27.70
N VAL A 12 1.68 12.22 -26.75
CA VAL A 12 2.15 10.93 -26.28
C VAL A 12 2.03 10.89 -24.77
N THR A 13 1.20 9.97 -24.28
CA THR A 13 0.99 9.71 -22.85
C THR A 13 1.62 8.37 -22.49
N ILE A 14 2.56 8.38 -21.53
CA ILE A 14 3.18 7.19 -20.96
C ILE A 14 2.71 7.07 -19.52
N LYS A 15 1.88 6.06 -19.26
CA LYS A 15 1.45 5.71 -17.90
C LYS A 15 2.33 4.57 -17.41
N PHE A 16 2.91 4.70 -16.23
CA PHE A 16 3.68 3.64 -15.59
C PHE A 16 3.35 3.57 -14.10
N LEU A 17 3.42 2.35 -13.58
CA LEU A 17 3.24 2.10 -12.16
C LEU A 17 4.60 2.27 -11.48
N VAL A 18 4.64 2.99 -10.36
CA VAL A 18 5.86 3.19 -9.58
C VAL A 18 5.97 2.07 -8.54
N SER A 19 6.44 0.91 -9.01
CA SER A 19 7.23 -0.13 -8.32
C SER A 19 6.97 -1.50 -8.94
N ASP A 20 8.09 -2.21 -9.11
CA ASP A 20 8.31 -3.59 -9.53
C ASP A 20 7.75 -4.09 -10.88
N HIS A 21 8.70 -4.38 -11.77
CA HIS A 21 8.57 -5.13 -13.02
C HIS A 21 7.43 -4.68 -13.95
N SER A 22 7.64 -3.53 -14.59
CA SER A 22 6.81 -3.11 -15.72
C SER A 22 7.10 -4.00 -16.94
N TYR A 23 6.31 -5.07 -17.13
CA TYR A 23 6.29 -5.81 -18.39
C TYR A 23 5.66 -4.91 -19.46
N LEU A 24 6.48 -4.27 -20.29
CA LEU A 24 5.97 -3.48 -21.42
C LEU A 24 5.63 -4.43 -22.56
N PRO A 25 4.58 -4.16 -23.35
CA PRO A 25 4.25 -4.94 -24.55
C PRO A 25 5.43 -5.09 -25.54
N ASN A 26 6.41 -4.18 -25.46
CA ASN A 26 7.60 -4.16 -26.30
C ASN A 26 8.78 -4.96 -25.74
N ASP A 27 8.71 -5.49 -24.52
CA ASP A 27 9.82 -6.22 -23.88
C ASP A 27 10.21 -7.48 -24.66
N ARG A 28 9.22 -8.14 -25.26
CA ARG A 28 9.45 -9.27 -26.17
C ARG A 28 10.35 -8.87 -27.35
N HIS A 29 10.22 -7.66 -27.88
CA HIS A 29 11.04 -7.16 -28.97
C HIS A 29 12.48 -6.88 -28.50
N PHE A 30 12.65 -6.28 -27.33
CA PHE A 30 13.97 -6.04 -26.75
C PHE A 30 14.71 -7.34 -26.42
N ALA A 31 14.02 -8.33 -25.85
CA ALA A 31 14.58 -9.64 -25.55
C ALA A 31 15.08 -10.36 -26.83
N GLN A 32 14.35 -10.24 -27.95
CA GLN A 32 14.78 -10.80 -29.23
C GLN A 32 16.05 -10.14 -29.77
N ILE A 33 16.13 -8.81 -29.70
CA ILE A 33 17.32 -8.04 -30.13
C ILE A 33 18.52 -8.43 -29.25
N GLU A 34 18.32 -8.52 -27.93
CA GLU A 34 19.38 -8.89 -26.99
C GLU A 34 19.90 -10.32 -27.22
N ARG A 35 19.00 -11.29 -27.41
CA ARG A 35 19.37 -12.67 -27.74
C ARG A 35 20.23 -12.74 -29.01
N ARG A 36 19.90 -11.93 -30.02
CA ARG A 36 20.65 -11.88 -31.28
C ARG A 36 22.00 -11.17 -31.12
N ARG A 37 22.07 -10.14 -30.27
CA ARG A 37 23.32 -9.43 -29.90
C ARG A 37 24.34 -10.38 -29.26
N ARG A 38 23.90 -11.35 -28.45
CA ARG A 38 24.80 -12.31 -27.79
C ARG A 38 25.56 -13.20 -28.78
N ILE A 39 25.02 -13.39 -29.99
CA ILE A 39 25.58 -14.28 -31.01
C ILE A 39 26.29 -13.47 -32.12
N LYS A 40 25.81 -12.26 -32.43
CA LYS A 40 26.40 -11.41 -33.47
C LYS A 40 27.32 -10.35 -32.87
N LYS A 41 28.61 -10.44 -33.17
CA LYS A 41 29.62 -9.46 -32.76
C LYS A 41 29.35 -8.12 -33.46
N CYS A 42 29.12 -7.07 -32.67
CA CYS A 42 28.93 -5.70 -33.15
C CYS A 42 30.14 -4.87 -32.73
N ILE A 43 30.89 -4.33 -33.67
CA ILE A 43 32.15 -3.59 -33.43
C ILE A 43 31.93 -2.10 -33.65
N VAL A 44 31.13 -1.73 -34.65
CA VAL A 44 30.79 -0.34 -34.95
C VAL A 44 29.31 -0.03 -34.70
N PRO A 45 28.92 1.23 -34.46
CA PRO A 45 27.52 1.59 -34.22
C PRO A 45 26.56 1.18 -35.35
N GLU A 46 27.04 1.10 -36.60
CA GLU A 46 26.23 0.60 -37.72
C GLU A 46 25.90 -0.89 -37.61
N ASP A 47 26.78 -1.69 -37.01
CA ASP A 47 26.52 -3.12 -36.79
C ASP A 47 25.31 -3.32 -35.87
N ILE A 48 25.13 -2.43 -34.90
CA ILE A 48 23.97 -2.44 -33.99
C ILE A 48 22.69 -2.09 -34.76
N LYS A 49 22.73 -1.11 -35.67
CA LYS A 49 21.56 -0.77 -36.50
C LYS A 49 21.18 -1.95 -37.39
N GLN A 50 22.18 -2.59 -37.97
CA GLN A 50 21.98 -3.73 -38.85
C GLN A 50 21.47 -4.96 -38.09
N LEU A 51 22.03 -5.24 -36.90
CA LEU A 51 21.53 -6.25 -35.97
C LEU A 51 20.04 -6.04 -35.67
N ILE A 52 19.65 -4.83 -35.29
CA ILE A 52 18.26 -4.50 -34.95
C ILE A 52 17.37 -4.73 -36.17
N ARG A 53 17.70 -4.22 -37.36
CA ARG A 53 16.91 -4.44 -38.59
C ARG A 53 16.72 -5.93 -38.91
N GLU A 54 17.79 -6.71 -38.81
CA GLU A 54 17.78 -8.14 -39.14
C GLU A 54 17.05 -9.00 -38.10
N THR A 55 16.78 -8.46 -36.90
CA THR A 55 16.24 -9.23 -35.79
C THR A 55 14.88 -9.88 -36.11
N ARG A 56 14.06 -9.25 -36.95
CA ARG A 56 12.80 -9.81 -37.47
C ARG A 56 12.85 -9.96 -38.98
N SER A 57 12.52 -11.15 -39.48
CA SER A 57 12.49 -11.46 -40.92
C SER A 57 11.21 -11.03 -41.62
N VAL A 58 10.07 -11.04 -40.90
CA VAL A 58 8.74 -10.77 -41.49
C VAL A 58 8.36 -9.28 -41.42
N GLN A 59 8.94 -8.52 -40.48
CA GLN A 59 8.74 -7.08 -40.35
C GLN A 59 9.96 -6.44 -39.67
N ALA A 60 10.91 -6.00 -40.49
CA ALA A 60 12.15 -5.41 -40.00
C ALA A 60 11.89 -4.13 -39.18
N TYR A 61 12.65 -3.95 -38.10
CA TYR A 61 12.53 -2.77 -37.27
C TYR A 61 13.02 -1.51 -38.01
N LYS A 62 12.28 -0.40 -37.86
CA LYS A 62 12.71 0.91 -38.35
C LYS A 62 13.67 1.54 -37.35
N VAL A 63 14.96 1.54 -37.67
CA VAL A 63 16.00 2.16 -36.83
C VAL A 63 16.13 3.64 -37.18
N VAL A 64 15.86 4.52 -36.21
CA VAL A 64 15.99 5.97 -36.34
C VAL A 64 17.15 6.44 -35.46
N LYS A 65 18.07 7.22 -36.02
CA LYS A 65 19.15 7.86 -35.25
C LYS A 65 18.55 9.04 -34.48
N MET A 66 18.69 9.01 -33.16
CA MET A 66 18.31 10.13 -32.30
C MET A 66 19.49 11.05 -32.05
N GLU A 67 19.26 12.35 -32.12
CA GLU A 67 20.23 13.41 -31.81
C GLU A 67 20.01 13.91 -30.36
N PRO A 68 21.06 14.38 -29.65
CA PRO A 68 20.98 14.77 -28.23
C PRO A 68 19.83 15.74 -27.88
N ARG A 69 19.55 16.69 -28.77
CA ARG A 69 18.43 17.65 -28.66
C ARG A 69 17.03 17.04 -28.67
N GLN A 70 16.91 15.75 -28.99
CA GLN A 70 15.64 15.03 -29.04
C GLN A 70 15.37 14.25 -27.74
N PHE A 71 16.32 14.25 -26.80
CA PHE A 71 16.17 13.68 -25.48
C PHE A 71 15.71 14.75 -24.49
N LEU A 72 14.85 14.35 -23.55
CA LEU A 72 14.51 15.17 -22.40
C LEU A 72 15.67 15.16 -21.41
N ASN A 73 16.05 16.33 -20.90
CA ASN A 73 16.90 16.40 -19.72
C ASN A 73 16.02 16.13 -18.50
N LEU A 74 16.20 14.97 -17.89
CA LEU A 74 15.49 14.53 -16.68
C LEU A 74 16.31 14.77 -15.41
N GLN A 75 17.29 15.69 -15.40
CA GLN A 75 18.02 16.01 -14.16
C GLN A 75 17.11 16.48 -13.00
N ALA A 76 15.94 17.04 -13.31
CA ALA A 76 14.90 17.32 -12.30
C ALA A 76 14.24 16.05 -11.73
N ALA A 77 14.37 14.90 -12.40
CA ALA A 77 13.88 13.61 -11.90
C ALA A 77 14.80 13.02 -10.83
N ASP A 78 16.09 13.38 -10.81
CA ASP A 78 17.02 12.97 -9.75
C ASP A 78 16.70 13.65 -8.41
N SER A 79 16.00 14.78 -8.43
CA SER A 79 15.42 15.43 -7.25
C SER A 79 14.08 14.85 -6.81
N LEU A 80 13.49 13.92 -7.57
CA LEU A 80 12.25 13.24 -7.15
C LEU A 80 12.57 12.27 -6.01
N ILE A 81 11.81 12.38 -4.93
CA ILE A 81 11.95 11.52 -3.74
C ILE A 81 11.69 10.07 -4.16
N SER A 82 12.66 9.19 -3.88
CA SER A 82 12.52 7.75 -4.10
C SER A 82 11.35 7.20 -3.28
N ALA A 83 10.25 6.88 -3.96
CA ALA A 83 9.08 6.23 -3.39
C ALA A 83 9.30 4.74 -3.08
N ALA A 84 10.53 4.22 -3.17
CA ALA A 84 10.84 2.81 -2.92
C ALA A 84 10.45 2.31 -1.51
N LYS A 85 10.26 3.23 -0.55
CA LYS A 85 9.80 2.94 0.82
C LYS A 85 8.31 3.19 1.05
N LEU A 86 7.62 3.74 0.06
CA LEU A 86 6.20 4.04 0.13
C LEU A 86 5.50 2.95 -0.70
N ALA A 87 4.77 2.06 -0.04
CA ALA A 87 3.94 1.03 -0.69
C ALA A 87 2.71 1.66 -1.38
N ILE A 88 2.94 2.64 -2.26
CA ILE A 88 1.90 3.40 -2.93
C ILE A 88 1.90 2.96 -4.39
N SER A 89 0.90 2.18 -4.76
CA SER A 89 0.55 1.81 -6.14
C SER A 89 -0.03 3.01 -6.92
N THR A 90 0.70 4.12 -6.98
CA THR A 90 0.28 5.31 -7.72
C THR A 90 0.68 5.21 -9.19
N LEU A 91 -0.32 5.39 -10.06
CA LEU A 91 -0.14 5.54 -11.50
C LEU A 91 0.54 6.89 -11.76
N SER A 92 1.80 6.85 -12.15
CA SER A 92 2.52 8.03 -12.62
C SER A 92 2.39 8.17 -14.13
N GLN A 93 2.24 9.40 -14.62
CA GLN A 93 2.02 9.67 -16.03
C GLN A 93 3.02 10.73 -16.52
N ILE A 94 3.78 10.39 -17.56
CA ILE A 94 4.51 11.37 -18.37
C ILE A 94 3.65 11.70 -19.58
N ARG A 95 3.17 12.94 -19.67
CA ARG A 95 2.42 13.46 -20.82
C ARG A 95 3.30 14.42 -21.60
N VAL A 96 3.42 14.17 -22.90
CA VAL A 96 4.16 15.02 -23.84
C VAL A 96 3.19 15.48 -24.93
N THR A 97 2.94 16.78 -24.99
CA THR A 97 2.14 17.40 -26.05
C THR A 97 3.03 18.15 -27.03
N LYS A 98 2.50 18.42 -28.24
CA LYS A 98 3.17 19.23 -29.26
C LYS A 98 3.50 20.64 -28.77
N ASP A 99 2.65 21.22 -27.93
CA ASP A 99 2.72 22.63 -27.51
C ASP A 99 3.56 22.87 -26.25
N ASN A 100 3.82 21.81 -25.46
CA ASN A 100 4.70 21.89 -24.29
C ASN A 100 5.54 20.61 -24.15
N PRO A 101 6.68 20.52 -24.84
CA PRO A 101 7.59 19.39 -24.71
C PRO A 101 8.31 19.34 -23.34
N GLY A 102 8.17 20.36 -22.48
CA GLY A 102 8.72 20.38 -21.11
C GLY A 102 7.67 20.02 -20.06
N CYS A 103 7.77 18.83 -19.46
CA CYS A 103 6.86 18.33 -18.42
C CYS A 103 6.98 19.04 -17.05
N GLU A 104 7.80 20.09 -16.93
CA GLU A 104 8.22 20.68 -15.65
C GLU A 104 7.04 21.25 -14.83
N LYS A 105 6.06 21.89 -15.48
CA LYS A 105 4.89 22.46 -14.78
C LYS A 105 3.92 21.40 -14.23
N GLN A 106 3.71 20.29 -14.94
CA GLN A 106 2.79 19.23 -14.49
C GLN A 106 3.37 18.39 -13.35
N LEU A 107 4.70 18.30 -13.25
CA LEU A 107 5.37 17.61 -12.15
C LEU A 107 5.24 18.40 -10.83
N VAL A 108 5.31 19.73 -10.88
CA VAL A 108 5.14 20.59 -9.70
C VAL A 108 3.73 20.47 -9.11
N ASP A 109 2.70 20.45 -9.95
CA ASP A 109 1.31 20.33 -9.49
C ASP A 109 1.06 18.96 -8.81
N VAL A 110 1.57 17.87 -9.40
CA VAL A 110 1.44 16.52 -8.83
C VAL A 110 2.25 16.37 -7.53
N GLU A 111 3.43 16.98 -7.44
CA GLU A 111 4.21 17.03 -6.19
C GLU A 111 3.48 17.77 -5.06
N GLN A 112 2.76 18.85 -5.41
CA GLN A 112 1.95 19.62 -4.46
C GLN A 112 0.79 18.76 -3.94
N ASP A 113 0.08 18.06 -4.83
CA ASP A 113 -1.05 17.20 -4.48
C ASP A 113 -0.61 16.02 -3.60
N VAL A 114 0.54 15.41 -3.88
CA VAL A 114 1.08 14.31 -3.05
C VAL A 114 1.43 14.80 -1.64
N LYS A 115 1.96 16.02 -1.48
CA LYS A 115 2.22 16.60 -0.16
C LYS A 115 0.94 16.82 0.63
N ILE A 116 -0.13 17.27 -0.03
CA ILE A 116 -1.44 17.46 0.60
C ILE A 116 -2.00 16.12 1.10
N ILE A 117 -1.98 15.09 0.25
CA ILE A 117 -2.50 13.76 0.61
C ILE A 117 -1.70 13.13 1.77
N GLN A 118 -0.37 13.32 1.80
CA GLN A 118 0.45 12.84 2.92
C GLN A 118 0.13 13.53 4.24
N GLN A 119 -0.19 14.83 4.21
CA GLN A 119 -0.60 15.60 5.37
C GLN A 119 -1.96 15.10 5.91
N GLU A 120 -2.93 14.89 5.02
CA GLU A 120 -4.25 14.35 5.38
C GLU A 120 -4.15 12.94 5.98
N LEU A 121 -3.29 12.08 5.41
CA LEU A 121 -3.08 10.72 5.91
C LEU A 121 -2.53 10.71 7.35
N LEU A 122 -1.60 11.64 7.66
CA LEU A 122 -1.07 11.81 9.00
C LEU A 122 -2.13 12.27 10.01
N GLU A 123 -3.06 13.12 9.57
CA GLU A 123 -4.17 13.59 10.42
C GLU A 123 -5.17 12.47 10.71
N VAL A 124 -5.53 11.68 9.71
CA VAL A 124 -6.43 10.52 9.88
C VAL A 124 -5.81 9.45 10.79
N GLN A 125 -4.49 9.22 10.71
CA GLN A 125 -3.80 8.30 11.62
C GLN A 125 -3.88 8.78 13.07
N LYS A 126 -3.65 10.08 13.33
CA LYS A 126 -3.80 10.66 14.68
C LYS A 126 -5.22 10.58 15.20
N GLU A 127 -6.22 10.84 14.37
CA GLU A 127 -7.63 10.74 14.75
C GLU A 127 -8.00 9.30 15.13
N ARG A 128 -7.51 8.31 14.36
CA ARG A 128 -7.74 6.90 14.63
C ARG A 128 -7.10 6.45 15.94
N GLU A 129 -5.88 6.90 16.23
CA GLU A 129 -5.21 6.65 17.52
C GLU A 129 -5.99 7.27 18.69
N HIS A 130 -6.51 8.49 18.50
CA HIS A 130 -7.33 9.17 19.50
C HIS A 130 -8.64 8.42 19.80
N LEU A 131 -9.35 7.97 18.75
CA LEU A 131 -10.57 7.19 18.88
C LEU A 131 -10.32 5.81 19.49
N GLU A 132 -9.19 5.17 19.18
CA GLU A 132 -8.81 3.90 19.80
C GLU A 132 -8.47 4.06 21.29
N HIS A 133 -7.82 5.18 21.67
CA HIS A 133 -7.57 5.51 23.07
C HIS A 133 -8.87 5.76 23.83
N HIS A 134 -9.82 6.49 23.23
CA HIS A 134 -11.15 6.72 23.79
C HIS A 134 -11.96 5.42 23.93
N ARG A 135 -11.84 4.50 22.96
CA ARG A 135 -12.46 3.16 23.04
C ARG A 135 -11.87 2.31 24.17
N LYS A 136 -10.54 2.37 24.39
CA LYS A 136 -9.86 1.64 25.48
C LYS A 136 -10.28 2.15 26.87
N MET A 137 -10.50 3.45 27.02
CA MET A 137 -11.04 4.06 28.24
C MET A 137 -12.45 3.56 28.57
N LEU A 138 -13.30 3.37 27.55
CA LEU A 138 -14.68 2.90 27.70
C LEU A 138 -14.80 1.37 27.87
N ALA A 139 -13.74 0.60 27.59
CA ALA A 139 -13.76 -0.86 27.62
C ALA A 139 -13.40 -1.49 28.99
N LEU A 140 -13.42 -0.72 30.09
CA LEU A 140 -13.19 -1.21 31.46
C LEU A 140 -14.45 -1.86 32.08
N SER A 141 -15.07 -2.81 31.39
CA SER A 141 -16.12 -3.66 31.94
C SER A 141 -15.78 -5.14 31.78
N PRO A 142 -15.99 -6.01 32.80
CA PRO A 142 -15.45 -7.37 32.81
C PRO A 142 -16.18 -8.29 31.81
N PRO A 143 -15.54 -9.37 31.32
CA PRO A 143 -16.14 -10.25 30.33
C PRO A 143 -17.14 -11.22 30.97
N CYS A 144 -18.37 -11.23 30.48
CA CYS A 144 -19.39 -12.21 30.85
C CYS A 144 -19.13 -13.55 30.13
N HIS A 145 -19.18 -14.65 30.89
CA HIS A 145 -18.96 -16.03 30.43
C HIS A 145 -19.97 -16.52 29.36
N PRO A 146 -19.60 -17.52 28.53
CA PRO A 146 -20.49 -18.14 27.57
C PRO A 146 -21.24 -19.34 28.19
N SER A 147 -22.57 -19.34 28.08
CA SER A 147 -23.42 -20.49 28.37
C SER A 147 -24.02 -21.02 27.06
N PRO A 148 -23.98 -22.35 26.79
CA PRO A 148 -24.55 -22.95 25.59
C PRO A 148 -25.94 -23.52 25.87
N CYS A 149 -26.90 -23.28 24.98
CA CYS A 149 -28.15 -24.04 24.96
C CYS A 149 -28.56 -24.38 23.52
N PRO A 150 -29.27 -25.51 23.32
CA PRO A 150 -29.06 -26.39 22.19
C PRO A 150 -30.30 -26.50 21.28
N SER A 151 -30.16 -27.38 20.28
CA SER A 151 -31.23 -28.16 19.62
C SER A 151 -31.72 -27.67 18.23
N PRO A 152 -32.35 -28.56 17.42
CA PRO A 152 -31.84 -28.95 16.11
C PRO A 152 -32.87 -28.73 14.98
N TYR A 153 -32.41 -28.95 13.74
CA TYR A 153 -33.13 -29.03 12.45
C TYR A 153 -34.44 -29.88 12.44
N PRO A 154 -35.26 -30.00 11.34
CA PRO A 154 -35.17 -29.45 9.95
C PRO A 154 -36.51 -28.99 9.26
N SER A 155 -36.32 -28.35 8.08
CA SER A 155 -37.09 -28.40 6.80
C SER A 155 -38.47 -27.74 6.52
N CYS A 156 -38.45 -27.09 5.34
CA CYS A 156 -39.46 -26.91 4.28
C CYS A 156 -40.57 -25.82 4.37
N LYS A 157 -40.54 -24.97 3.33
CA LYS A 157 -41.50 -23.93 2.84
C LYS A 157 -42.87 -24.53 2.44
N PRO A 158 -43.98 -23.78 2.08
CA PRO A 158 -44.08 -22.38 1.63
C PRO A 158 -45.28 -21.49 2.11
N TYR A 159 -45.06 -20.15 2.12
CA TYR A 159 -45.91 -18.92 2.00
C TYR A 159 -47.45 -18.89 2.34
N PRO A 160 -48.09 -17.68 2.49
CA PRO A 160 -47.80 -16.44 3.25
C PRO A 160 -49.13 -15.96 3.97
N PRO A 161 -49.46 -14.68 4.27
CA PRO A 161 -48.72 -13.41 4.39
C PRO A 161 -49.00 -12.59 5.70
N CYS A 162 -48.35 -11.41 5.75
CA CYS A 162 -48.68 -10.15 6.42
C CYS A 162 -48.47 -9.94 7.94
N GLY A 163 -47.77 -8.83 8.26
CA GLY A 163 -47.95 -8.09 9.51
C GLY A 163 -46.68 -7.50 10.16
N HIS A 164 -46.16 -6.37 9.62
CA HIS A 164 -45.66 -5.14 10.29
C HIS A 164 -44.88 -5.23 11.64
N PRO A 165 -43.86 -4.37 11.89
CA PRO A 165 -44.13 -2.98 12.29
C PRO A 165 -43.07 -1.91 11.88
N PRO A 166 -43.40 -0.61 12.04
CA PRO A 166 -42.82 0.50 11.32
C PRO A 166 -41.70 1.23 12.09
N CYS A 167 -40.82 1.91 11.35
CA CYS A 167 -39.81 2.81 11.91
C CYS A 167 -40.18 4.28 11.60
N PRO A 168 -40.11 5.22 12.57
CA PRO A 168 -40.46 6.63 12.38
C PRO A 168 -39.26 7.58 12.21
N THR A 169 -39.57 8.81 11.75
CA THR A 169 -38.80 10.10 11.71
C THR A 169 -37.85 10.34 10.52
N LEU A 170 -38.23 11.09 9.45
CA LEU A 170 -38.38 12.56 9.21
C LEU A 170 -37.08 13.25 8.70
N PRO A 171 -37.05 14.42 7.98
CA PRO A 171 -38.11 15.29 7.44
C PRO A 171 -37.90 15.87 6.00
N CYS A 172 -38.83 16.76 5.59
CA CYS A 172 -38.79 17.84 4.57
C CYS A 172 -39.54 17.66 3.23
N CYS A 173 -40.74 18.24 3.16
CA CYS A 173 -41.49 18.63 1.95
C CYS A 173 -40.87 19.87 1.25
N PRO A 174 -41.25 20.17 -0.01
CA PRO A 174 -42.49 20.93 -0.31
C PRO A 174 -43.41 20.21 -1.33
N SER A 175 -44.74 20.18 -1.12
CA SER A 175 -45.74 21.20 -1.51
C SER A 175 -45.95 21.21 -3.04
N GLU A 176 -46.93 20.45 -3.55
CA GLU A 176 -48.30 20.87 -3.91
C GLU A 176 -48.40 21.70 -5.20
N ALA A 177 -49.05 21.14 -6.23
CA ALA A 177 -50.37 21.58 -6.73
C ALA A 177 -50.59 21.32 -8.24
N SER A 178 -51.83 20.92 -8.55
CA SER A 178 -52.54 20.90 -9.85
C SER A 178 -52.38 19.68 -10.77
N GLY A 179 -53.45 18.88 -10.91
CA GLY A 179 -53.56 17.87 -11.96
C GLY A 179 -54.66 16.81 -11.81
N GLU A 180 -55.89 17.14 -11.38
CA GLU A 180 -56.98 16.15 -11.33
C GLU A 180 -57.37 15.56 -12.71
N ASP A 181 -56.87 16.13 -13.83
CA ASP A 181 -57.10 15.65 -15.20
C ASP A 181 -56.03 14.71 -15.79
N GLN A 182 -54.92 14.51 -15.08
CA GLN A 182 -53.77 13.76 -15.58
C GLN A 182 -54.09 12.28 -15.90
N PRO A 183 -54.80 11.51 -15.04
CA PRO A 183 -55.08 10.10 -15.34
C PRO A 183 -56.10 9.91 -16.48
N PHE A 184 -57.03 10.85 -16.66
CA PHE A 184 -58.04 10.78 -17.72
C PHE A 184 -57.45 11.15 -19.10
N LYS A 185 -56.51 12.11 -19.11
CA LYS A 185 -55.76 12.49 -20.30
C LYS A 185 -54.86 11.36 -20.77
N GLU A 186 -54.14 10.70 -19.85
CA GLU A 186 -53.35 9.50 -20.15
C GLU A 186 -54.19 8.35 -20.70
N MET A 187 -55.40 8.13 -20.16
CA MET A 187 -56.29 7.08 -20.65
C MET A 187 -56.80 7.36 -22.07
N LYS A 188 -57.15 8.62 -22.38
CA LYS A 188 -57.55 9.04 -23.74
C LYS A 188 -56.40 8.86 -24.74
N GLU A 189 -55.18 9.22 -24.36
CA GLU A 189 -54.00 9.04 -25.23
C GLU A 189 -53.71 7.55 -25.49
N LYS A 190 -53.84 6.68 -24.48
CA LYS A 190 -53.71 5.22 -24.66
C LYS A 190 -54.76 4.66 -25.62
N TYR A 191 -56.01 5.12 -25.51
CA TYR A 191 -57.09 4.68 -26.40
C TYR A 191 -56.89 5.16 -27.84
N ALA A 192 -56.44 6.40 -28.03
CA ALA A 192 -56.14 6.95 -29.35
C ALA A 192 -55.02 6.16 -30.06
N ARG A 193 -53.93 5.85 -29.35
CA ARG A 193 -52.83 5.03 -29.89
C ARG A 193 -53.30 3.64 -30.30
N LEU A 194 -54.09 2.98 -29.44
CA LEU A 194 -54.63 1.65 -29.74
C LEU A 194 -55.55 1.66 -30.98
N GLN A 195 -56.32 2.74 -31.16
CA GLN A 195 -57.19 2.89 -32.31
C GLN A 195 -56.40 3.13 -33.61
N GLU A 196 -55.29 3.85 -33.55
CA GLU A 196 -54.36 4.01 -34.68
C GLU A 196 -53.69 2.68 -35.05
N ASP A 197 -53.20 1.93 -34.06
CA ASP A 197 -52.58 0.62 -34.26
C ASP A 197 -53.54 -0.37 -34.92
N PHE A 198 -54.81 -0.36 -34.51
CA PHE A 198 -55.84 -1.22 -35.11
C PHE A 198 -56.08 -0.88 -36.59
N LYS A 199 -56.14 0.41 -36.93
CA LYS A 199 -56.27 0.85 -38.33
C LYS A 199 -55.06 0.44 -39.16
N ALA A 200 -53.85 0.61 -38.62
CA ALA A 200 -52.61 0.22 -39.29
C ALA A 200 -52.60 -1.30 -39.58
N LYS A 201 -52.99 -2.13 -38.60
CA LYS A 201 -53.06 -3.58 -38.79
C LYS A 201 -54.09 -4.02 -39.82
N LEU A 202 -55.23 -3.33 -39.93
CA LEU A 202 -56.20 -3.61 -40.99
C LEU A 202 -55.63 -3.36 -42.38
N THR A 203 -54.87 -2.28 -42.56
CA THR A 203 -54.19 -1.97 -43.84
C THR A 203 -53.12 -3.01 -44.17
N GLU A 204 -52.33 -3.44 -43.20
CA GLU A 204 -51.32 -4.50 -43.37
C GLU A 204 -51.97 -5.83 -43.80
N VAL A 205 -53.05 -6.24 -43.14
CA VAL A 205 -53.78 -7.47 -43.49
C VAL A 205 -54.37 -7.40 -44.90
N ALA A 206 -54.87 -6.24 -45.32
CA ALA A 206 -55.35 -6.05 -46.70
C ALA A 206 -54.21 -6.19 -47.72
N GLY A 207 -53.03 -5.62 -47.43
CA GLY A 207 -51.84 -5.77 -48.28
C GLY A 207 -51.39 -7.23 -48.40
N LEU A 208 -51.30 -7.94 -47.27
CA LEU A 208 -50.90 -9.34 -47.24
C LEU A 208 -51.85 -10.24 -48.04
N ARG A 209 -53.16 -9.96 -48.07
CA ARG A 209 -54.12 -10.72 -48.90
C ARG A 209 -53.84 -10.54 -50.39
N ALA A 210 -53.59 -9.30 -50.84
CA ALA A 210 -53.27 -9.02 -52.24
C ALA A 210 -51.95 -9.68 -52.66
N ASP A 211 -50.95 -9.70 -51.79
CA ASP A 211 -49.67 -10.35 -52.09
C ASP A 211 -49.79 -11.88 -52.11
N ASN A 212 -50.66 -12.46 -51.28
CA ASN A 212 -50.95 -13.90 -51.32
C ASN A 212 -51.62 -14.31 -52.64
N GLU A 213 -52.55 -13.51 -53.15
CA GLU A 213 -53.17 -13.74 -54.47
C GLU A 213 -52.12 -13.71 -55.59
N LYS A 214 -51.21 -12.73 -55.58
CA LYS A 214 -50.11 -12.64 -56.57
C LYS A 214 -49.15 -13.83 -56.48
N LEU A 215 -48.80 -14.26 -55.27
CA LEU A 215 -47.93 -15.43 -55.08
C LEU A 215 -48.57 -16.71 -55.62
N LYS A 216 -49.88 -16.86 -55.46
CA LYS A 216 -50.62 -17.99 -56.00
C LYS A 216 -50.59 -18.00 -57.53
N GLU A 217 -50.81 -16.86 -58.18
CA GLU A 217 -50.69 -16.76 -59.64
C GLU A 217 -49.27 -17.08 -60.16
N LEU A 218 -48.23 -16.69 -59.41
CA LEU A 218 -46.84 -17.01 -59.76
C LEU A 218 -46.55 -18.51 -59.60
N ALA A 219 -47.09 -19.14 -58.56
CA ALA A 219 -46.96 -20.58 -58.35
C ALA A 219 -47.63 -21.38 -59.49
N ASP A 220 -48.85 -20.99 -59.89
CA ASP A 220 -49.57 -21.64 -60.99
C ASP A 220 -48.81 -21.52 -62.33
N LYS A 221 -48.22 -20.35 -62.63
CA LYS A 221 -47.37 -20.14 -63.82
C LYS A 221 -46.07 -20.96 -63.77
N ALA A 222 -45.49 -21.14 -62.59
CA ALA A 222 -44.27 -21.94 -62.43
C ALA A 222 -44.54 -23.43 -62.64
N GLU A 223 -45.69 -23.93 -62.20
CA GLU A 223 -46.12 -25.32 -62.42
C GLU A 223 -46.35 -25.62 -63.91
N GLU A 224 -47.01 -24.70 -64.64
CA GLU A 224 -47.21 -24.83 -66.09
C GLU A 224 -45.87 -24.89 -66.86
N ASN A 225 -44.89 -24.09 -66.45
CA ASN A 225 -43.56 -24.10 -67.06
C ASN A 225 -42.75 -25.36 -66.74
N ARG A 226 -42.94 -25.94 -65.56
CA ARG A 226 -42.28 -27.18 -65.14
C ARG A 226 -42.75 -28.38 -65.96
N ALA A 227 -44.06 -28.47 -66.21
CA ALA A 227 -44.64 -29.53 -67.05
C ALA A 227 -44.10 -29.55 -68.50
N LYS A 228 -43.69 -28.39 -69.04
CA LYS A 228 -43.13 -28.26 -70.39
C LYS A 228 -41.65 -28.72 -70.49
N LEU A 229 -40.90 -28.75 -69.38
CA LEU A 229 -39.47 -29.08 -69.37
C LEU A 229 -39.19 -30.58 -69.15
N ASP A 230 -40.12 -31.33 -68.56
CA ASP A 230 -39.93 -32.76 -68.24
C ASP A 230 -39.87 -33.70 -69.46
N MET A 231 -40.11 -33.20 -70.69
CA MET A 231 -40.06 -33.98 -71.94
C MET A 231 -38.71 -33.99 -72.68
N LYS A 232 -37.61 -33.41 -72.14
CA LYS A 232 -36.35 -33.24 -72.90
C LYS A 232 -35.02 -33.65 -72.21
N GLY A 233 -35.01 -34.24 -71.02
CA GLY A 233 -33.80 -34.31 -70.17
C GLY A 233 -33.24 -35.70 -69.86
N ILE A 234 -32.49 -36.33 -70.78
CA ILE A 234 -31.67 -37.52 -70.46
C ILE A 234 -30.21 -37.11 -70.14
N GLY A 235 -29.64 -36.11 -70.84
CA GLY A 235 -28.29 -35.57 -70.55
C GLY A 235 -28.18 -34.75 -69.26
N SER A 236 -29.29 -34.19 -68.77
CA SER A 236 -29.34 -33.40 -67.53
C SER A 236 -29.26 -34.26 -66.26
N ARG A 237 -29.54 -35.57 -66.37
CA ARG A 237 -29.59 -36.49 -65.22
C ARG A 237 -28.19 -36.93 -64.76
N GLU A 238 -27.27 -37.16 -65.70
CA GLU A 238 -25.90 -37.58 -65.39
C GLU A 238 -25.10 -36.42 -64.77
N GLN A 239 -25.23 -35.21 -65.32
CA GLN A 239 -24.66 -33.98 -64.73
C GLN A 239 -25.20 -33.72 -63.32
N LEU A 240 -26.48 -34.03 -63.06
CA LEU A 240 -27.08 -33.89 -61.74
C LEU A 240 -26.47 -34.88 -60.75
N ILE A 241 -26.21 -36.12 -61.17
CA ILE A 241 -25.57 -37.16 -60.34
C ILE A 241 -24.13 -36.74 -59.99
N ASP A 242 -23.35 -36.25 -60.96
CA ASP A 242 -21.99 -35.77 -60.74
C ASP A 242 -21.94 -34.58 -59.77
N LEU A 243 -22.83 -33.60 -59.95
CA LEU A 243 -22.93 -32.45 -59.04
C LEU A 243 -23.32 -32.89 -57.62
N GLN A 244 -24.21 -33.88 -57.50
CA GLN A 244 -24.61 -34.44 -56.21
C GLN A 244 -23.47 -35.20 -55.53
N GLN A 245 -22.63 -35.90 -56.31
CA GLN A 245 -21.45 -36.59 -55.83
C GLN A 245 -20.38 -35.58 -55.36
N GLN A 246 -20.11 -34.53 -56.14
CA GLN A 246 -19.18 -33.45 -55.75
C GLN A 246 -19.64 -32.74 -54.47
N LEU A 247 -20.94 -32.48 -54.33
CA LEU A 247 -21.50 -31.87 -53.12
C LEU A 247 -21.33 -32.76 -51.87
N LYS A 248 -21.39 -34.08 -52.02
CA LYS A 248 -21.09 -35.02 -50.93
C LYS A 248 -19.61 -34.97 -50.53
N VAL A 249 -18.70 -34.98 -51.51
CA VAL A 249 -17.25 -34.88 -51.24
C VAL A 249 -16.92 -33.55 -50.56
N HIS A 250 -17.46 -32.43 -51.05
CA HIS A 250 -17.25 -31.12 -50.43
C HIS A 250 -17.81 -31.03 -49.00
N LYS A 251 -18.97 -31.65 -48.72
CA LYS A 251 -19.51 -31.72 -47.36
C LYS A 251 -18.59 -32.49 -46.42
N GLU A 252 -18.02 -33.60 -46.87
CA GLU A 252 -17.12 -34.40 -46.05
C GLU A 252 -15.78 -33.68 -45.80
N LEU A 253 -15.22 -33.03 -46.83
CA LEU A 253 -14.02 -32.20 -46.68
C LEU A 253 -14.26 -31.02 -45.72
N TYR A 254 -15.43 -30.39 -45.81
CA TYR A 254 -15.80 -29.32 -44.89
C TYR A 254 -15.94 -29.83 -43.45
N ARG A 255 -16.54 -31.01 -43.25
CA ARG A 255 -16.65 -31.66 -41.94
C ARG A 255 -15.27 -31.96 -41.35
N GLN A 256 -14.36 -32.55 -42.13
CA GLN A 256 -12.99 -32.82 -41.71
C GLN A 256 -12.24 -31.53 -41.33
N ALA A 257 -12.36 -30.47 -42.14
CA ALA A 257 -11.77 -29.18 -41.82
C ALA A 257 -12.34 -28.54 -40.54
N GLN A 258 -13.64 -28.78 -40.24
CA GLN A 258 -14.23 -28.34 -38.98
C GLN A 258 -13.69 -29.14 -37.78
N ASP A 259 -13.58 -30.47 -37.90
CA ASP A 259 -13.04 -31.33 -36.85
C ASP A 259 -11.58 -30.94 -36.54
N GLU A 260 -10.75 -30.66 -37.56
CA GLU A 260 -9.38 -30.16 -37.40
C GLU A 260 -9.33 -28.78 -36.72
N LEU A 261 -10.27 -27.87 -37.03
CA LEU A 261 -10.35 -26.58 -36.36
C LEU A 261 -10.75 -26.71 -34.89
N GLU A 262 -11.62 -27.66 -34.54
CA GLU A 262 -12.01 -27.96 -33.17
C GLU A 262 -10.80 -28.48 -32.36
N GLU A 263 -10.01 -29.37 -32.95
CA GLU A 263 -8.79 -29.91 -32.33
C GLU A 263 -7.73 -28.82 -32.12
N LEU A 264 -7.53 -27.95 -33.11
CA LEU A 264 -6.62 -26.80 -32.97
C LEU A 264 -7.09 -25.81 -31.89
N ARG A 265 -8.40 -25.60 -31.74
CA ARG A 265 -8.96 -24.76 -30.65
C ARG A 265 -8.70 -25.37 -29.28
N ALA A 266 -8.93 -26.67 -29.13
CA ALA A 266 -8.65 -27.38 -27.88
C ALA A 266 -7.16 -27.28 -27.51
N LEU A 267 -6.25 -27.44 -28.48
CA LEU A 267 -4.81 -27.27 -28.26
C LEU A 267 -4.45 -25.84 -27.81
N VAL A 268 -5.07 -24.83 -28.41
CA VAL A 268 -4.85 -23.43 -28.02
C VAL A 268 -5.31 -23.18 -26.58
N GLU A 269 -6.47 -23.72 -26.18
CA GLU A 269 -6.95 -23.61 -24.80
C GLU A 269 -5.99 -24.27 -23.80
N ASP A 270 -5.48 -25.47 -24.12
CA ASP A 270 -4.51 -26.18 -23.28
C ASP A 270 -3.20 -25.39 -23.13
N ILE A 271 -2.67 -24.84 -24.23
CA ILE A 271 -1.47 -23.99 -24.22
C ILE A 271 -1.72 -22.72 -23.41
N GLN A 272 -2.89 -22.10 -23.55
CA GLN A 272 -3.26 -20.90 -22.81
C GLN A 272 -3.37 -21.21 -21.30
N GLY A 273 -3.95 -22.34 -20.93
CA GLY A 273 -4.03 -22.84 -19.56
C GLY A 273 -2.64 -23.04 -18.96
N GLN A 274 -1.76 -23.76 -19.66
CA GLN A 274 -0.37 -23.94 -19.24
C GLN A 274 0.36 -22.61 -19.05
N LEU A 275 0.20 -21.66 -19.98
CA LEU A 275 0.84 -20.34 -19.86
C LEU A 275 0.36 -19.58 -18.61
N ASN A 276 -0.93 -19.64 -18.30
CA ASN A 276 -1.49 -19.03 -17.10
C ASN A 276 -0.91 -19.66 -15.83
N ASP A 277 -0.78 -20.99 -15.81
CA ASP A 277 -0.18 -21.71 -14.68
C ASP A 277 1.30 -21.34 -14.50
N TYR A 278 2.06 -21.25 -15.58
CA TYR A 278 3.45 -20.78 -15.54
C TYR A 278 3.57 -19.36 -14.97
N GLN A 279 2.68 -18.45 -15.36
CA GLN A 279 2.65 -17.07 -14.84
C GLN A 279 2.27 -17.05 -13.34
N ALA A 280 1.30 -17.87 -12.93
CA ALA A 280 0.91 -18.00 -11.54
C ALA A 280 2.06 -18.55 -10.68
N ILE A 281 2.74 -19.61 -11.14
CA ILE A 281 3.91 -20.19 -10.47
C ILE A 281 5.02 -19.14 -10.34
N GLN A 282 5.33 -18.41 -11.41
CA GLN A 282 6.36 -17.37 -11.38
C GLN A 282 6.05 -16.29 -10.34
N THR A 283 4.78 -15.88 -10.23
CA THR A 283 4.34 -14.89 -9.23
C THR A 283 4.52 -15.41 -7.80
N ILE A 284 4.17 -16.68 -7.56
CA ILE A 284 4.35 -17.33 -6.26
C ILE A 284 5.83 -17.45 -5.88
N GLU A 285 6.69 -17.81 -6.83
CA GLU A 285 8.14 -17.91 -6.60
C GLU A 285 8.76 -16.55 -6.25
N GLU A 286 8.35 -15.49 -6.93
CA GLU A 286 8.82 -14.14 -6.62
C GLU A 286 8.33 -13.67 -5.25
N GLN A 287 7.06 -13.91 -4.91
CA GLN A 287 6.54 -13.62 -3.57
C GLN A 287 7.30 -14.40 -2.49
N ARG A 288 7.63 -15.68 -2.73
CA ARG A 288 8.45 -16.47 -1.80
C ARG A 288 9.84 -15.85 -1.62
N ARG A 289 10.47 -15.39 -2.70
CA ARG A 289 11.77 -14.70 -2.65
C ARG A 289 11.69 -13.42 -1.83
N GLN A 290 10.63 -12.63 -2.00
CA GLN A 290 10.41 -11.42 -1.21
C GLN A 290 10.22 -11.73 0.29
N ILE A 291 9.41 -12.74 0.62
CA ILE A 291 9.23 -13.20 2.01
C ILE A 291 10.57 -13.61 2.62
N GLU A 292 11.42 -14.29 1.87
CA GLU A 292 12.73 -14.72 2.38
C GLU A 292 13.66 -13.53 2.65
N ILE A 293 13.68 -12.52 1.76
CA ILE A 293 14.43 -11.27 2.00
C ILE A 293 13.92 -10.56 3.25
N MET A 294 12.60 -10.45 3.43
CA MET A 294 12.00 -9.86 4.62
C MET A 294 12.35 -10.63 5.90
N ARG A 295 12.38 -11.97 5.85
CA ARG A 295 12.80 -12.81 6.98
C ARG A 295 14.25 -12.58 7.35
N MET A 296 15.15 -12.50 6.36
CA MET A 296 16.56 -12.20 6.61
C MET A 296 16.73 -10.83 7.26
N GLU A 297 16.02 -9.80 6.79
CA GLU A 297 16.08 -8.46 7.39
C GLU A 297 15.51 -8.44 8.81
N ASN A 298 14.41 -9.17 9.07
CA ASN A 298 13.84 -9.29 10.41
C ASN A 298 14.82 -9.97 11.37
N ASN A 299 15.49 -11.05 10.94
CA ASN A 299 16.54 -11.68 11.73
C ASN A 299 17.68 -10.70 12.04
N ARG A 300 18.12 -9.92 11.04
CA ARG A 300 19.16 -8.89 11.22
C ARG A 300 18.76 -7.82 12.23
N ILE A 301 17.52 -7.33 12.15
CA ILE A 301 16.97 -6.36 13.09
C ILE A 301 16.88 -6.97 14.50
N SER A 302 16.41 -8.22 14.60
CA SER A 302 16.31 -8.94 15.88
C SER A 302 17.67 -9.09 16.55
N GLU A 303 18.70 -9.49 15.78
CA GLU A 303 20.09 -9.54 16.26
C GLU A 303 20.59 -8.17 16.73
N GLN A 304 20.34 -7.11 15.96
CA GLN A 304 20.72 -5.75 16.34
C GLN A 304 20.04 -5.30 17.64
N VAL A 305 18.74 -5.55 17.79
CA VAL A 305 17.99 -5.24 19.02
C VAL A 305 18.56 -6.03 20.21
N ASN A 306 18.86 -7.31 20.02
CA ASN A 306 19.45 -8.14 21.07
C ASN A 306 20.83 -7.61 21.51
N LEU A 307 21.67 -7.19 20.56
CA LEU A 307 22.96 -6.57 20.86
C LEU A 307 22.80 -5.27 21.65
N GLU A 308 21.83 -4.42 21.30
CA GLU A 308 21.57 -3.16 22.01
C GLU A 308 21.04 -3.42 23.43
N ILE A 309 20.18 -4.42 23.62
CA ILE A 309 19.73 -4.85 24.95
C ILE A 309 20.91 -5.26 25.82
N VAL A 310 21.84 -6.07 25.28
CA VAL A 310 23.04 -6.49 26.01
C VAL A 310 23.92 -5.28 26.34
N ARG A 311 24.11 -4.35 25.40
CA ARG A 311 24.89 -3.14 25.62
C ARG A 311 24.30 -2.29 26.76
N VAL A 312 23.00 -2.00 26.71
CA VAL A 312 22.30 -1.24 27.75
C VAL A 312 22.38 -1.96 29.09
N LYS A 313 22.16 -3.29 29.11
CA LYS A 313 22.28 -4.10 30.32
C LYS A 313 23.68 -3.96 30.95
N ASN A 314 24.72 -4.02 30.14
CA ASN A 314 26.10 -3.87 30.63
C ASN A 314 26.35 -2.47 31.21
N GLN A 315 25.88 -1.41 30.55
CA GLN A 315 25.99 -0.04 31.06
C GLN A 315 25.29 0.13 32.41
N PHE A 316 24.10 -0.44 32.56
CA PHE A 316 23.39 -0.44 33.84
C PHE A 316 24.15 -1.22 34.91
N GLN A 317 24.73 -2.37 34.56
CA GLN A 317 25.47 -3.20 35.49
C GLN A 317 26.78 -2.52 35.94
N GLU A 318 27.50 -1.84 35.04
CA GLU A 318 28.67 -1.01 35.37
C GLU A 318 28.29 0.11 36.34
N LYS A 319 27.19 0.84 36.09
CA LYS A 319 26.72 1.89 36.99
C LYS A 319 26.31 1.37 38.37
N LEU A 320 25.68 0.20 38.42
CA LEU A 320 25.38 -0.44 39.70
C LEU A 320 26.65 -0.83 40.47
N GLN A 321 27.69 -1.32 39.77
CA GLN A 321 28.98 -1.64 40.39
C GLN A 321 29.70 -0.38 40.89
N GLU A 322 29.65 0.73 40.15
CA GLU A 322 30.20 2.03 40.59
C GLU A 322 29.52 2.55 41.87
N LEU A 323 28.20 2.37 41.98
CA LEU A 323 27.42 2.84 43.13
C LEU A 323 27.49 1.90 44.34
N ALA A 324 27.75 0.62 44.12
CA ALA A 324 27.76 -0.41 45.16
C ALA A 324 28.63 -0.09 46.40
N PRO A 325 29.86 0.46 46.29
CA PRO A 325 30.71 0.70 47.45
C PRO A 325 30.42 2.01 48.19
N LEU A 326 29.62 2.93 47.64
CA LEU A 326 29.40 4.26 48.24
C LEU A 326 28.86 4.22 49.68
N PRO A 327 27.89 3.35 50.03
CA PRO A 327 27.41 3.26 51.41
C PRO A 327 28.51 2.87 52.40
N ASP A 328 29.41 1.96 52.01
CA ASP A 328 30.50 1.50 52.87
C ASP A 328 31.59 2.57 53.00
N ILE A 329 31.93 3.26 51.91
CA ILE A 329 32.84 4.42 51.94
C ILE A 329 32.28 5.53 52.84
N LEU A 330 30.99 5.81 52.74
CA LEU A 330 30.33 6.81 53.57
C LEU A 330 30.38 6.44 55.05
N LYS A 331 30.04 5.18 55.39
CA LYS A 331 30.17 4.67 56.76
C LYS A 331 31.59 4.76 57.29
N ALA A 332 32.59 4.34 56.50
CA ALA A 332 33.98 4.42 56.89
C ALA A 332 34.44 5.87 57.13
N THR A 333 33.96 6.80 56.30
CA THR A 333 34.23 8.24 56.45
C THR A 333 33.56 8.81 57.69
N GLN A 334 32.33 8.40 57.98
CA GLN A 334 31.58 8.82 59.17
C GLN A 334 32.26 8.34 60.45
N VAL A 335 32.67 7.07 60.52
CA VAL A 335 33.44 6.53 61.66
C VAL A 335 34.76 7.27 61.83
N LYS A 336 35.46 7.57 60.73
CA LYS A 336 36.71 8.35 60.79
C LYS A 336 36.48 9.76 61.35
N ALA A 337 35.39 10.43 60.97
CA ALA A 337 35.03 11.74 61.50
C ALA A 337 34.69 11.67 63.00
N GLU A 338 33.96 10.65 63.44
CA GLU A 338 33.65 10.42 64.86
C GLU A 338 34.93 10.20 65.69
N LEU A 339 35.88 9.42 65.18
CA LEU A 339 37.17 9.21 65.85
C LEU A 339 38.00 10.50 65.97
N TYR A 340 38.01 11.35 64.93
CA TYR A 340 38.67 12.65 65.02
C TYR A 340 38.02 13.56 66.06
N ALA A 341 36.68 13.61 66.12
CA ALA A 341 35.98 14.40 67.13
C ALA A 341 36.29 13.93 68.55
N ILE A 342 36.35 12.62 68.79
CA ILE A 342 36.74 12.05 70.09
C ILE A 342 38.19 12.43 70.42
N LEU A 343 39.11 12.34 69.45
CA LEU A 343 40.51 12.70 69.65
C LEU A 343 40.69 14.19 69.98
N GLU A 344 39.95 15.07 69.29
CA GLU A 344 39.97 16.51 69.52
C GLU A 344 39.50 16.84 70.95
N ILE A 345 38.38 16.25 71.40
CA ILE A 345 37.89 16.40 72.78
C ILE A 345 38.92 15.89 73.80
N SER A 346 39.59 14.76 73.52
CA SER A 346 40.59 14.18 74.42
C SER A 346 41.82 15.08 74.57
N ILE A 347 42.32 15.64 73.47
CA ILE A 347 43.46 16.55 73.48
C ILE A 347 43.10 17.84 74.22
N ASP A 348 41.94 18.43 73.93
CA ASP A 348 41.46 19.61 74.62
C ASP A 348 41.31 19.35 76.13
N GLY A 349 40.80 18.17 76.50
CA GLY A 349 40.73 17.71 77.90
C GLY A 349 42.10 17.71 78.58
N GLU A 350 43.09 17.02 78.01
CA GLU A 350 44.45 16.96 78.56
C GLU A 350 45.10 18.35 78.67
N VAL A 351 44.89 19.22 77.68
CA VAL A 351 45.40 20.60 77.71
C VAL A 351 44.73 21.42 78.82
N THR A 352 43.40 21.30 78.97
CA THR A 352 42.67 22.00 80.04
C THR A 352 43.10 21.54 81.43
N GLU A 353 43.24 20.23 81.67
CA GLU A 353 43.76 19.70 82.94
C GLU A 353 45.18 20.19 83.23
N GLY A 354 46.05 20.23 82.22
CA GLY A 354 47.40 20.78 82.37
C GLY A 354 47.41 22.26 82.75
N LEU A 355 46.55 23.07 82.12
CA LEU A 355 46.38 24.49 82.46
C LEU A 355 45.86 24.70 83.88
N GLU A 356 44.86 23.92 84.29
CA GLU A 356 44.32 23.95 85.66
C GLU A 356 45.40 23.62 86.70
N ALA A 357 46.23 22.60 86.45
CA ALA A 357 47.34 22.25 87.31
C ALA A 357 48.36 23.40 87.46
N VAL A 358 48.69 24.09 86.36
CA VAL A 358 49.60 25.26 86.39
C VAL A 358 48.98 26.43 87.14
N ILE A 359 47.70 26.73 86.92
CA ILE A 359 46.97 27.78 87.65
C ILE A 359 46.98 27.46 89.15
N GLN A 360 46.76 26.20 89.53
CA GLN A 360 46.76 25.79 90.93
C GLN A 360 48.15 25.96 91.56
N ILE A 361 49.23 25.61 90.85
CA ILE A 361 50.60 25.85 91.31
C ILE A 361 50.85 27.34 91.52
N TYR A 362 50.43 28.19 90.58
CA TYR A 362 50.59 29.63 90.69
C TYR A 362 49.82 30.22 91.87
N SER A 363 48.56 29.80 92.05
CA SER A 363 47.71 30.19 93.18
C SER A 363 48.35 29.80 94.52
N ASN A 364 48.83 28.57 94.65
CA ASN A 364 49.54 28.08 95.84
C ASN A 364 50.82 28.89 96.10
N SER A 365 51.59 29.21 95.06
CA SER A 365 52.80 30.03 95.17
C SER A 365 52.49 31.45 95.63
N GLN A 366 51.43 32.07 95.11
CA GLN A 366 51.00 33.41 95.50
C GLN A 366 50.47 33.42 96.94
N ALA A 367 49.74 32.39 97.36
CA ALA A 367 49.33 32.21 98.75
C ALA A 367 50.55 32.09 99.69
N ALA A 368 51.57 31.32 99.30
CA ALA A 368 52.81 31.20 100.06
C ALA A 368 53.57 32.53 100.15
N LEU A 369 53.68 33.28 99.05
CA LEU A 369 54.30 34.60 99.03
C LEU A 369 53.56 35.59 99.95
N ASN A 370 52.23 35.61 99.88
CA ASN A 370 51.39 36.42 100.75
C ASN A 370 51.59 36.05 102.23
N ALA A 371 51.70 34.76 102.55
CA ALA A 371 52.00 34.30 103.91
C ALA A 371 53.38 34.79 104.38
N VAL A 372 54.42 34.71 103.54
CA VAL A 372 55.76 35.22 103.86
C VAL A 372 55.75 36.74 104.06
N LEU A 373 55.03 37.49 103.22
CA LEU A 373 54.86 38.93 103.36
C LEU A 373 54.15 39.29 104.67
N SER A 374 53.11 38.53 105.05
CA SER A 374 52.43 38.68 106.34
C SER A 374 53.41 38.47 107.51
N VAL A 375 54.14 37.35 107.54
CA VAL A 375 55.14 37.08 108.59
C VAL A 375 56.22 38.17 108.65
N LYS A 376 56.65 38.69 107.50
CA LYS A 376 57.66 39.76 107.43
C LYS A 376 57.12 41.11 107.92
N MET A 377 55.84 41.40 107.67
CA MET A 377 55.16 42.57 108.25
C MET A 377 54.97 42.42 109.75
N ASP A 378 54.54 41.26 110.23
CA ASP A 378 54.42 40.97 111.66
C ASP A 378 55.78 41.04 112.36
N SER A 379 56.85 40.54 111.73
CA SER A 379 58.23 40.64 112.23
C SER A 379 58.76 42.09 112.24
N ARG A 380 58.29 42.96 111.34
CA ARG A 380 58.61 44.40 111.35
C ARG A 380 57.86 45.12 112.46
N LEU A 381 56.57 44.85 112.62
CA LEU A 381 55.75 45.37 113.74
C LEU A 381 56.34 44.99 115.10
N ILE A 382 56.84 43.75 115.25
CA ILE A 382 57.54 43.33 116.47
C ILE A 382 58.85 44.11 116.62
N ARG A 383 59.63 44.33 115.56
CA ARG A 383 60.88 45.11 115.66
C ARG A 383 60.64 46.57 116.03
N ASP A 384 59.64 47.21 115.44
CA ASP A 384 59.29 48.61 115.70
C ASP A 384 58.71 48.79 117.12
N SER A 385 58.17 47.73 117.74
CA SER A 385 57.72 47.73 119.13
C SER A 385 58.86 47.63 120.16
N TRP A 386 60.10 47.31 119.76
CA TRP A 386 61.26 47.21 120.66
C TRP A 386 62.19 48.44 120.59
N GLU A 387 62.00 49.34 119.62
CA GLU A 387 62.77 50.60 119.47
C GLU A 387 62.02 51.87 119.94
N GLY A 388 60.91 51.72 120.67
CA GLY A 388 60.11 52.81 121.24
C GLY A 388 60.19 52.94 122.75
#